data_AF-U5S1U2-F1
#
_entry.id   AF-U5S1U2-F1
#
_cell.length_a   1.000
_cell.length_b   1.000
_cell.length_c   1.000
_cell.angle_alpha   90.00
_cell.angle_beta   90.00
_cell.angle_gamma   90.00
#
_symmetry.space_group_name_H-M   'P 1'
#
loop_
_entity.id
_entity.type
_entity.pdbx_description
1 polymer ?
#
loop_
_entity_poly.entity_id
_entity_poly.type
_entity_poly.pdbx_seq_one_letter_code
_entity_poly.pdbx_strand_id
1 'polypeptide(L)'
;LKNAMYSVGLGCPHYLYNVEQFGVTLPHPAPRPEAIGMPNWAGTPEENFQMIQAAFSLIGLGPSIGITELDDKSRRFVWEYNNYGQHIIFDDNITETYRTANPPTIHIPSSHRYVIATHNMGADEILRRAPSTIGACTESISYARVAYA
;
A
#
# COMPACT_ATOMS: atom_id res chain seq x y z
N LEU A 1 -17.42 6.60 1.93
CA LEU A 1 -17.03 5.62 2.98
C LEU A 1 -17.25 4.16 2.56
N LYS A 2 -18.41 3.77 2.00
CA LYS A 2 -18.69 2.37 1.61
C LYS A 2 -17.64 1.73 0.67
N ASN A 3 -17.03 2.51 -0.23
CA ASN A 3 -16.00 2.03 -1.16
C ASN A 3 -14.57 2.06 -0.59
N ALA A 4 -14.35 2.74 0.55
CA ALA A 4 -13.00 2.92 1.09
C ALA A 4 -12.52 1.71 1.91
N MET A 5 -13.43 0.84 2.35
CA MET A 5 -13.14 -0.21 3.34
C MET A 5 -13.87 -1.53 3.01
N TYR A 6 -13.81 -2.00 1.77
CA TYR A 6 -14.41 -3.28 1.40
C TYR A 6 -13.33 -4.34 1.16
N SER A 7 -13.10 -5.22 2.15
CA SER A 7 -12.29 -6.45 1.99
C SER A 7 -13.07 -7.74 2.03
N VAL A 8 -12.74 -8.66 1.14
CA VAL A 8 -13.19 -10.05 1.18
C VAL A 8 -11.98 -10.96 1.37
N GLY A 9 -11.84 -11.52 2.57
CA GLY A 9 -10.90 -12.62 2.82
C GLY A 9 -11.61 -13.95 2.55
N LEU A 10 -11.49 -14.49 1.34
CA LEU A 10 -12.01 -15.81 1.00
C LEU A 10 -10.87 -16.76 0.58
N GLY A 11 -10.54 -17.68 1.49
CA GLY A 11 -10.04 -19.05 1.23
C GLY A 11 -8.68 -19.26 0.53
N CYS A 12 -8.12 -18.24 -0.08
CA CYS A 12 -6.81 -18.14 -0.75
C CYS A 12 -6.44 -16.65 -0.66
N PRO A 13 -5.19 -16.20 -0.88
CA PRO A 13 -4.84 -14.79 -0.70
C PRO A 13 -5.52 -13.95 -1.79
N HIS A 14 -6.78 -13.59 -1.55
CA HIS A 14 -7.51 -12.63 -2.36
C HIS A 14 -7.26 -11.26 -1.74
N TYR A 15 -6.45 -10.51 -2.49
CA TYR A 15 -6.10 -9.11 -2.29
C TYR A 15 -7.36 -8.23 -2.33
N LEU A 16 -7.29 -7.03 -1.73
CA LEU A 16 -8.40 -6.09 -1.84
C LEU A 16 -8.66 -5.71 -3.28
N TYR A 17 -9.91 -5.86 -3.73
CA TYR A 17 -10.37 -5.41 -5.04
C TYR A 17 -10.33 -3.88 -5.21
N ASN A 18 -10.09 -3.15 -4.14
CA ASN A 18 -10.29 -1.70 -4.04
C ASN A 18 -9.04 -0.94 -3.56
N VAL A 19 -7.86 -1.57 -3.56
CA VAL A 19 -6.58 -0.90 -3.22
C VAL A 19 -5.54 -1.09 -4.33
N GLU A 20 -4.78 -0.03 -4.61
CA GLU A 20 -3.77 -0.06 -5.68
C GLU A 20 -2.53 -0.79 -5.17
N GLN A 21 -2.61 -2.11 -5.03
CA GLN A 21 -1.42 -2.90 -4.74
C GLN A 21 -0.69 -3.17 -6.06
N PHE A 22 0.62 -2.87 -6.13
CA PHE A 22 1.43 -3.00 -7.35
C PHE A 22 1.01 -2.06 -8.50
N GLY A 23 0.37 -0.93 -8.17
CA GLY A 23 -0.12 0.08 -9.12
C GLY A 23 -1.33 -0.37 -9.96
N VAL A 24 -2.04 -1.43 -9.56
CA VAL A 24 -3.25 -1.90 -10.24
C VAL A 24 -4.36 -0.88 -10.04
N THR A 25 -4.93 -0.37 -11.14
CA THR A 25 -6.01 0.63 -11.12
C THR A 25 -7.26 0.09 -10.44
N LEU A 26 -7.84 0.89 -9.56
CA LEU A 26 -9.07 0.54 -8.84
C LEU A 26 -10.31 0.62 -9.75
N PRO A 27 -11.22 -0.36 -9.67
CA PRO A 27 -12.53 -0.21 -10.32
C PRO A 27 -13.37 0.89 -9.66
N HIS A 28 -13.19 1.17 -8.37
CA HIS A 28 -13.94 2.20 -7.62
C HIS A 28 -13.06 2.92 -6.59
N PRO A 29 -12.14 3.82 -7.02
CA PRO A 29 -11.28 4.54 -6.09
C PRO A 29 -12.09 5.39 -5.11
N ALA A 30 -11.57 5.58 -3.90
CA ALA A 30 -12.09 6.60 -2.99
C ALA A 30 -11.97 7.98 -3.68
N PRO A 31 -13.00 8.85 -3.60
CA PRO A 31 -12.93 10.16 -4.23
C PRO A 31 -11.82 10.99 -3.59
N ARG A 32 -11.09 11.76 -4.40
CA ARG A 32 -10.12 12.74 -3.91
C ARG A 32 -10.81 13.80 -3.04
N PRO A 33 -10.14 14.40 -2.05
CA PRO A 33 -10.73 15.44 -1.19
C PRO A 33 -11.42 16.55 -1.99
N GLU A 34 -10.82 17.03 -3.08
CA GLU A 34 -11.36 18.10 -3.91
C GLU A 34 -12.68 17.70 -4.59
N ALA A 35 -12.83 16.43 -4.96
CA ALA A 35 -14.04 15.90 -5.58
C ALA A 35 -15.23 15.86 -4.61
N ILE A 36 -14.98 15.95 -3.30
CA ILE A 36 -16.00 16.04 -2.25
C ILE A 36 -16.01 17.40 -1.54
N GLY A 37 -15.35 18.41 -2.10
CA GLY A 37 -15.33 19.77 -1.56
C GLY A 37 -14.52 19.91 -0.27
N MET A 38 -13.59 19.00 0.00
CA MET A 38 -12.72 19.01 1.17
C MET A 38 -11.29 19.42 0.78
N PRO A 39 -10.61 20.29 1.54
CA PRO A 39 -9.21 20.61 1.26
C PRO A 39 -8.29 19.42 1.52
N ASN A 40 -7.14 19.41 0.84
CA ASN A 40 -6.06 18.47 1.18
C ASN A 40 -5.55 18.73 2.59
N TRP A 41 -5.24 17.65 3.31
CA TRP A 41 -4.57 17.75 4.60
C TRP A 41 -3.18 18.33 4.41
N ALA A 42 -2.83 19.34 5.22
CA ALA A 42 -1.51 19.93 5.27
C ALA A 42 -1.15 20.24 6.73
N GLY A 43 -0.16 19.54 7.27
CA GLY A 43 0.43 19.80 8.57
C GLY A 43 1.95 19.79 8.51
N THR A 44 2.57 20.00 9.67
CA THR A 44 4.01 19.73 9.88
C THR A 44 4.33 18.25 9.62
N PRO A 45 5.59 17.89 9.35
CA PRO A 45 6.00 16.49 9.21
C PRO A 45 5.53 15.61 10.38
N GLU A 46 5.60 16.12 11.60
CA GLU A 46 5.19 15.44 12.83
C GLU A 46 3.67 15.24 12.88
N GLU A 47 2.88 16.24 12.54
CA GLU A 47 1.41 16.13 12.46
C GLU A 47 0.98 15.19 11.34
N ASN A 48 1.66 15.21 10.20
CA ASN A 48 1.42 14.28 9.09
C ASN A 48 1.73 12.84 9.52
N PHE A 49 2.84 12.62 10.24
CA PHE A 49 3.17 11.31 10.80
C PHE A 49 2.10 10.82 11.79
N GLN A 50 1.64 11.69 12.70
CA GLN A 50 0.58 11.34 13.66
C GLN A 50 -0.74 11.01 12.95
N MET A 51 -1.09 11.74 11.90
CA MET A 51 -2.27 11.46 11.08
C MET A 51 -2.17 10.11 10.37
N ILE A 52 -1.02 9.81 9.76
CA ILE A 52 -0.77 8.50 9.13
C ILE A 52 -0.86 7.40 10.19
N GLN A 53 -0.23 7.59 11.35
CA GLN A 53 -0.29 6.61 12.44
C GLN A 53 -1.72 6.36 12.94
N ALA A 54 -2.52 7.41 13.09
CA ALA A 54 -3.91 7.31 13.49
C ALA A 54 -4.75 6.57 12.42
N ALA A 55 -4.57 6.90 11.15
CA ALA A 55 -5.24 6.23 10.03
C ALA A 55 -4.87 4.74 9.95
N PHE A 56 -3.58 4.41 10.04
CA PHE A 56 -3.09 3.03 10.02
C PHE A 56 -3.55 2.23 11.24
N SER A 57 -3.65 2.87 12.42
CA SER A 57 -4.18 2.23 13.62
C SER A 57 -5.67 1.91 13.49
N LEU A 58 -6.46 2.81 12.87
CA LEU A 58 -7.88 2.58 12.62
C LEU A 58 -8.13 1.35 11.74
N ILE A 59 -7.25 1.10 10.77
CA ILE A 59 -7.35 -0.04 9.84
C ILE A 59 -6.61 -1.31 10.32
N GLY A 60 -6.04 -1.28 11.54
CA GLY A 60 -5.39 -2.44 12.16
C GLY A 60 -3.97 -2.73 11.69
N LEU A 61 -3.30 -1.76 11.08
CA LEU A 61 -1.90 -1.84 10.63
C LEU A 61 -0.94 -1.02 11.52
N GLY A 62 -1.48 -0.11 12.34
CA GLY A 62 -0.74 0.63 13.36
C GLY A 62 -0.75 -0.06 14.74
N PRO A 63 -0.08 0.53 15.75
CA PRO A 63 0.63 1.82 15.69
C PRO A 63 2.10 1.70 15.21
N SER A 64 2.61 0.48 15.00
CA SER A 64 4.01 0.22 14.62
C SER A 64 4.28 0.52 13.14
N ILE A 65 4.30 1.81 12.80
CA ILE A 65 4.72 2.32 11.50
C ILE A 65 6.10 2.96 11.57
N GLY A 66 6.87 2.81 10.49
CA GLY A 66 8.14 3.51 10.28
C GLY A 66 8.08 4.29 8.97
N ILE A 67 8.72 5.46 8.94
CA ILE A 67 8.89 6.22 7.71
C ILE A 67 10.39 6.33 7.43
N THR A 68 10.76 6.08 6.19
CA THR A 68 12.12 6.28 5.71
C THR A 68 12.11 7.02 4.38
N GLU A 69 13.23 7.65 4.07
CA GLU A 69 13.40 8.39 2.83
C GLU A 69 13.84 7.45 1.70
N LEU A 70 13.33 7.68 0.50
CA LEU A 70 13.72 7.03 -0.74
C LEU A 70 14.81 7.83 -1.47
N ASP A 71 16.03 7.76 -0.93
CA ASP A 71 17.26 8.31 -1.51
C ASP A 71 17.86 7.44 -2.65
N ASP A 72 18.94 7.90 -3.27
CA ASP A 72 19.61 7.21 -4.39
C ASP A 72 20.09 5.78 -4.05
N LYS A 73 20.34 5.50 -2.77
CA LYS A 73 20.77 4.18 -2.31
C LYS A 73 19.59 3.26 -2.09
N SER A 74 18.56 3.74 -1.41
CA SER A 74 17.36 3.00 -1.05
C SER A 74 16.43 2.75 -2.24
N ARG A 75 16.48 3.58 -3.29
CA ARG A 75 15.83 3.29 -4.59
C ARG A 75 16.24 1.94 -5.18
N ARG A 76 17.44 1.43 -4.84
CA ARG A 76 17.92 0.11 -5.29
C ARG A 76 17.15 -1.06 -4.66
N PHE A 77 16.37 -0.83 -3.60
CA PHE A 77 15.45 -1.82 -3.04
C PHE A 77 14.12 -1.89 -3.79
N VAL A 78 13.86 -0.97 -4.72
CA VAL A 78 12.71 -1.03 -5.62
C VAL A 78 13.07 -1.92 -6.80
N TRP A 79 12.12 -2.75 -7.21
CA TRP A 79 12.30 -3.66 -8.34
C TRP A 79 12.47 -2.86 -9.63
N GLU A 80 13.31 -3.36 -10.55
CA GLU A 80 13.45 -2.76 -11.88
C GLU A 80 12.22 -3.01 -12.75
N TYR A 81 11.60 -4.19 -12.60
CA TYR A 81 10.38 -4.58 -13.30
C TYR A 81 9.33 -5.09 -12.31
N ASN A 82 8.05 -4.81 -12.57
CA ASN A 82 6.96 -5.39 -11.78
C ASN A 82 6.58 -6.81 -12.27
N ASN A 83 5.67 -7.48 -11.55
CA ASN A 83 5.19 -8.83 -11.88
C ASN A 83 4.47 -8.93 -13.24
N TYR A 84 4.16 -7.80 -13.90
CA TYR A 84 3.55 -7.73 -15.23
C TYR A 84 4.58 -7.42 -16.33
N GLY A 85 5.88 -7.39 -16.01
CA GLY A 85 6.95 -7.07 -16.96
C GLY A 85 7.04 -5.59 -17.33
N GLN A 86 6.41 -4.70 -16.57
CA GLN A 86 6.49 -3.26 -16.80
C GLN A 86 7.73 -2.70 -16.10
N HIS A 87 8.53 -1.92 -16.83
CA HIS A 87 9.71 -1.26 -16.29
C HIS A 87 9.32 -0.11 -15.35
N ILE A 88 9.89 -0.07 -14.14
CA ILE A 88 9.62 0.95 -13.13
C ILE A 88 10.60 2.10 -13.30
N ILE A 89 10.07 3.30 -13.57
CA ILE A 89 10.86 4.50 -13.86
C ILE A 89 10.52 5.57 -12.83
N PHE A 90 11.55 6.10 -12.16
CA PHE A 90 11.43 7.34 -11.39
C PHE A 90 11.59 8.52 -12.33
N ASP A 91 10.57 9.38 -12.40
CA ASP A 91 10.49 10.49 -13.35
C ASP A 91 10.32 11.83 -12.61
N ASP A 92 11.20 12.78 -12.90
CA ASP A 92 11.23 14.10 -12.26
C ASP A 92 10.18 15.07 -12.86
N ASN A 93 9.65 14.78 -14.04
CA ASN A 93 8.80 15.71 -14.80
C ASN A 93 7.30 15.51 -14.57
N ILE A 94 6.93 14.62 -13.65
CA ILE A 94 5.56 14.17 -13.44
C ILE A 94 5.15 14.42 -11.99
N THR A 95 3.86 14.65 -11.77
CA THR A 95 3.28 14.83 -10.42
C THR A 95 2.45 13.64 -9.98
N GLU A 96 2.02 12.81 -10.92
CA GLU A 96 1.16 11.65 -10.68
C GLU A 96 1.71 10.43 -11.42
N THR A 97 1.58 9.27 -10.79
CA THR A 97 1.97 7.98 -11.37
C THR A 97 1.09 7.65 -12.57
N TYR A 98 1.69 7.16 -13.66
CA TYR A 98 0.94 6.64 -14.80
C TYR A 98 1.63 5.43 -15.43
N ARG A 99 0.93 4.75 -16.34
CA ARG A 99 1.38 3.55 -17.04
C ARG A 99 1.37 3.77 -18.54
N THR A 100 2.33 3.16 -19.23
CA THR A 100 2.30 3.08 -20.69
C THR A 100 2.27 1.62 -21.13
N ALA A 101 1.62 1.35 -22.27
CA ALA A 101 1.45 0.00 -22.79
C ALA A 101 2.58 -0.42 -23.74
N ASN A 102 3.23 0.53 -24.42
CA ASN A 102 4.27 0.25 -25.40
C ASN A 102 5.30 1.40 -25.46
N PRO A 103 6.53 1.21 -24.93
CA PRO A 103 6.98 0.05 -24.15
C PRO A 103 6.19 -0.07 -22.83
N PRO A 104 6.06 -1.26 -22.22
CA PRO A 104 5.35 -1.41 -20.96
C PRO A 104 6.13 -0.77 -19.81
N THR A 105 5.68 0.39 -19.31
CA THR A 105 6.32 1.11 -18.20
C THR A 105 5.34 1.57 -17.14
N ILE A 106 5.85 1.79 -15.93
CA ILE A 106 5.19 2.54 -14.86
C ILE A 106 6.12 3.68 -14.43
N HIS A 107 5.59 4.91 -14.42
CA HIS A 107 6.34 6.10 -14.05
C HIS A 107 5.90 6.55 -12.67
N ILE A 108 6.83 6.67 -11.72
CA ILE A 108 6.61 7.13 -10.35
C ILE A 108 7.29 8.50 -10.21
N PRO A 109 6.61 9.54 -9.70
CA PRO A 109 7.25 10.82 -9.49
C PRO A 109 8.42 10.72 -8.51
N SER A 110 9.58 11.25 -8.87
CA SER A 110 10.74 11.31 -7.95
C SER A 110 10.46 12.13 -6.68
N SER A 111 9.43 12.98 -6.69
CA SER A 111 8.93 13.69 -5.52
C SER A 111 8.32 12.77 -4.45
N HIS A 112 7.99 11.51 -4.78
CA HIS A 112 7.58 10.47 -3.82
C HIS A 112 8.80 10.00 -3.02
N ARG A 113 9.20 10.83 -2.07
CA ARG A 113 10.45 10.72 -1.31
C ARG A 113 10.33 9.83 -0.07
N TYR A 114 9.14 9.40 0.31
CA TYR A 114 8.93 8.67 1.57
C TYR A 114 8.33 7.29 1.35
N VAL A 115 8.87 6.32 2.07
CA VAL A 115 8.32 4.97 2.19
C VAL A 115 7.76 4.82 3.60
N ILE A 116 6.50 4.42 3.68
CA ILE A 116 5.83 4.07 4.94
C ILE A 116 5.87 2.55 5.07
N ALA A 117 6.66 2.06 6.02
CA ALA A 117 6.74 0.65 6.36
C ALA A 117 5.81 0.36 7.54
N THR A 118 4.93 -0.61 7.38
CA THR A 118 3.98 -1.03 8.42
C THR A 118 4.17 -2.49 8.77
N HIS A 119 3.78 -2.87 9.98
CA HIS A 119 3.84 -4.26 10.43
C HIS A 119 2.43 -4.81 10.56
N ASN A 120 2.24 -6.01 10.02
CA ASN A 120 0.98 -6.71 10.14
C ASN A 120 1.22 -8.02 10.88
N MET A 121 0.89 -8.00 12.17
CA MET A 121 1.17 -9.11 13.08
C MET A 121 0.20 -10.26 12.81
N GLY A 122 0.75 -11.42 12.45
CA GLY A 122 0.03 -12.68 12.38
C GLY A 122 -0.34 -13.20 13.77
N ALA A 123 -1.23 -14.20 13.81
CA ALA A 123 -1.59 -14.86 15.07
C ALA A 123 -0.55 -15.95 15.40
N ASP A 124 0.26 -15.73 16.44
CA ASP A 124 1.34 -16.64 16.84
C ASP A 124 0.83 -18.04 17.20
N GLU A 125 -0.29 -18.15 17.91
CA GLU A 125 -0.87 -19.44 18.28
C GLU A 125 -1.26 -20.25 17.04
N ILE A 126 -1.80 -19.58 16.02
CA ILE A 126 -2.17 -20.21 14.76
C ILE A 126 -0.90 -20.62 14.01
N LEU A 127 0.09 -19.73 13.90
CA LEU A 127 1.34 -19.98 13.19
C LEU A 127 2.12 -21.16 13.77
N ARG A 128 2.11 -21.35 15.10
CA ARG A 128 2.74 -22.50 15.77
C ARG A 128 2.21 -23.86 15.29
N ARG A 129 1.07 -23.89 14.60
CA ARG A 129 0.49 -25.11 14.00
C ARG A 129 1.01 -25.37 12.59
N ALA A 130 1.90 -24.54 12.03
CA ALA A 130 2.52 -24.82 10.75
C ALA A 130 3.29 -26.17 10.79
N PRO A 131 3.31 -26.94 9.69
CA PRO A 131 2.77 -26.64 8.36
C PRO A 131 1.30 -27.06 8.16
N SER A 132 0.50 -27.26 9.23
CA SER A 132 -0.91 -27.63 9.06
C SER A 132 -1.70 -26.56 8.31
N THR A 133 -2.82 -26.95 7.70
CA THR A 133 -3.75 -26.04 7.01
C THR A 133 -4.21 -24.88 7.89
N ILE A 134 -4.41 -25.10 9.19
CA ILE A 134 -4.76 -24.04 10.14
C ILE A 134 -3.59 -23.07 10.30
N GLY A 135 -2.35 -23.58 10.39
CA GLY A 135 -1.16 -22.73 10.44
C GLY A 135 -1.01 -21.82 9.21
N ALA A 136 -1.29 -22.35 8.02
CA ALA A 136 -1.26 -21.58 6.78
C ALA A 136 -2.29 -20.42 6.76
N CYS A 137 -3.43 -20.56 7.46
CA CYS A 137 -4.43 -19.49 7.52
C CYS A 137 -3.92 -18.19 8.16
N THR A 138 -2.87 -18.22 9.00
CA THR A 138 -2.31 -17.00 9.61
C THR A 138 -1.83 -16.02 8.54
N GLU A 139 -1.23 -16.54 7.47
CA GLU A 139 -0.70 -15.75 6.37
C GLU A 139 -1.86 -15.10 5.60
N SER A 140 -2.87 -15.89 5.23
CA SER A 140 -4.06 -15.39 4.52
C SER A 140 -4.80 -14.29 5.28
N ILE A 141 -4.97 -14.46 6.60
CA ILE A 141 -5.61 -13.46 7.47
C ILE A 141 -4.74 -12.19 7.51
N SER A 142 -3.42 -12.35 7.55
CA SER A 142 -2.50 -11.21 7.54
C SER A 142 -2.62 -10.46 6.21
N TYR A 143 -2.41 -11.08 5.06
CA TYR A 143 -2.48 -10.37 3.76
C TYR A 143 -3.82 -9.64 3.52
N ALA A 144 -4.94 -10.19 4.00
CA ALA A 144 -6.23 -9.52 3.90
C ALA A 144 -6.26 -8.15 4.61
N ARG A 145 -5.45 -7.96 5.67
CA ARG A 145 -5.33 -6.67 6.39
C ARG A 145 -4.39 -5.70 5.68
N VAL A 146 -3.23 -6.18 5.19
CA VAL A 146 -2.24 -5.33 4.48
C VAL A 146 -2.88 -4.60 3.33
N ALA A 147 -3.81 -5.28 2.67
CA ALA A 147 -4.49 -4.71 1.55
C ALA A 147 -5.17 -3.37 1.92
N TYR A 148 -5.62 -3.11 3.14
CA TYR A 148 -6.21 -1.81 3.51
C TYR A 148 -5.23 -0.62 3.52
N ALA A 149 -3.92 -0.86 3.45
CA ALA A 149 -2.88 0.16 3.29
C ALA A 149 -2.53 0.37 1.81
#